data_AF-A0A7S0U2Z7-F1
#
_entry.id   AF-A0A7S0U2Z7-F1
#
_cell.length_a   1.000
_cell.length_b   1.000
_cell.length_c   1.000
_cell.angle_alpha   90.00
_cell.angle_beta   90.00
_cell.angle_gamma   90.00
#
_symmetry.space_group_name_H-M   'P 1'
#
loop_
_entity.id
_entity.type
_entity.pdbx_description
1 polymer ?
#
loop_
_entity_poly.entity_id
_entity_poly.type
_entity_poly.pdbx_seq_one_letter_code
_entity_poly.pdbx_strand_id
1 'polypeptide(L)'
;FGPEGDLSPLSSPGRMAPYGAKARSWQVKDVADFISTTGLKQYANAFEGNNIDGKRFMKLNSNQLPQMGIQQFDHMKKIWRKIKSIQEVCRKYEQEMGDPEAQLNLHAARIQSLARGKISRQRVEEIKKERREKEMLILQEQELKEEALNLVKEEGLTADEAMEEAALKIQQRARGMSDRK
;
A
#
# COMPACT_ATOMS: atom_id res chain seq x y z
N PHE A 1 -5.13 -40.42 -24.49
CA PHE A 1 -4.77 -39.00 -24.29
C PHE A 1 -6.05 -38.20 -24.14
N GLY A 2 -6.54 -37.77 -22.98
CA GLY A 2 -6.21 -38.01 -21.57
C GLY A 2 -7.51 -37.75 -20.77
N PRO A 3 -7.64 -38.21 -19.51
CA PRO A 3 -8.84 -37.92 -18.74
C PRO A 3 -8.70 -36.58 -18.02
N GLU A 4 -9.84 -35.92 -17.94
CA GLU A 4 -10.09 -34.60 -17.41
C GLU A 4 -9.66 -34.47 -15.95
N GLY A 5 -9.13 -33.29 -15.62
CA GLY A 5 -8.62 -32.94 -14.31
C GLY A 5 -9.67 -33.04 -13.22
N ASP A 6 -9.52 -34.08 -12.39
CA ASP A 6 -10.05 -34.16 -11.04
C ASP A 6 -9.50 -32.99 -10.21
N LEU A 7 -10.32 -31.96 -10.05
CA LEU A 7 -10.12 -30.86 -9.10
C LEU A 7 -10.46 -31.35 -7.69
N SER A 8 -9.63 -32.25 -7.16
CA SER A 8 -9.60 -32.53 -5.73
C SER A 8 -8.84 -31.41 -5.00
N PRO A 9 -9.40 -30.83 -3.91
CA PRO A 9 -8.76 -29.73 -3.21
C PRO A 9 -7.45 -30.20 -2.61
N LEU A 10 -6.39 -29.45 -2.86
CA LEU A 10 -5.03 -29.64 -2.34
C LEU A 10 -5.04 -29.79 -0.81
N SER A 11 -5.28 -31.01 -0.34
CA SER A 11 -4.97 -31.43 1.02
C SER A 11 -3.46 -31.65 1.08
N SER A 12 -2.70 -30.55 1.04
CA SER A 12 -1.25 -30.58 1.25
C SER A 12 -0.95 -30.93 2.71
N PRO A 13 -0.34 -32.10 2.99
CA PRO A 13 0.20 -32.41 4.30
C PRO A 13 1.59 -31.78 4.40
N GLY A 14 1.80 -30.86 5.33
CA GLY A 14 3.18 -30.39 5.64
C GLY A 14 3.41 -28.89 5.65
N ARG A 15 2.48 -28.10 6.18
CA ARG A 15 2.86 -26.76 6.67
C ARG A 15 2.37 -26.60 8.10
N MET A 16 3.23 -27.00 9.03
CA MET A 16 3.20 -26.60 10.44
C MET A 16 3.31 -25.07 10.50
N ALA A 17 2.24 -24.36 10.19
CA ALA A 17 2.00 -23.04 10.74
C ALA A 17 2.09 -23.17 12.27
N PRO A 18 2.56 -22.15 13.01
CA PRO A 18 2.56 -22.20 14.46
C PRO A 18 1.13 -22.55 14.87
N TYR A 19 0.94 -23.69 15.55
CA TYR A 19 -0.33 -24.41 15.78
C TYR A 19 -1.48 -23.55 16.35
N GLY A 20 -1.36 -22.23 16.54
CA GLY A 20 -2.48 -21.36 16.91
C GLY A 20 -2.85 -20.28 15.90
N ALA A 21 -1.96 -19.84 15.01
CA ALA A 21 -2.19 -18.63 14.20
C ALA A 21 -3.36 -18.76 13.20
N LYS A 22 -3.69 -20.00 12.80
CA LYS A 22 -4.78 -20.29 11.85
C LYS A 22 -5.79 -21.28 12.43
N ALA A 23 -5.88 -21.40 13.74
CA ALA A 23 -6.73 -22.41 14.35
C ALA A 23 -8.23 -22.21 14.08
N ARG A 24 -8.65 -21.03 13.59
CA ARG A 24 -10.02 -20.79 13.08
C ARG A 24 -10.34 -21.55 11.78
N SER A 25 -9.33 -21.86 10.96
CA SER A 25 -9.50 -22.61 9.69
C SER A 25 -9.32 -24.12 9.85
N TRP A 26 -9.10 -24.59 11.08
CA TRP A 26 -8.96 -26.01 11.36
C TRP A 26 -10.21 -26.79 10.99
N GLN A 27 -10.00 -27.92 10.35
CA GLN A 27 -11.00 -28.95 10.19
C GLN A 27 -11.12 -29.77 11.48
N VAL A 28 -12.17 -30.57 11.59
CA VAL A 28 -12.41 -31.45 12.75
C VAL A 28 -11.21 -32.35 13.03
N LYS A 29 -10.59 -32.88 11.98
CA LYS A 29 -9.39 -33.73 12.08
C LYS A 29 -8.17 -32.97 12.63
N ASP A 30 -7.96 -31.73 12.22
CA ASP A 30 -6.87 -30.90 12.73
C ASP A 30 -7.03 -30.63 14.24
N VAL A 31 -8.26 -30.44 14.70
CA VAL A 31 -8.58 -30.28 16.13
C VAL A 31 -8.27 -31.57 16.88
N ALA A 32 -8.66 -32.73 16.34
CA ALA A 32 -8.41 -34.03 16.95
C ALA A 32 -6.90 -34.36 17.04
N ASP A 33 -6.15 -34.06 15.98
CA ASP A 33 -4.70 -34.19 15.94
C ASP A 33 -4.06 -33.28 17.00
N PHE A 34 -4.52 -32.03 17.14
CA PHE A 34 -4.07 -31.14 18.21
C PHE A 34 -4.32 -31.73 19.59
N ILE A 35 -5.52 -32.27 19.87
CA ILE A 35 -5.84 -32.91 21.16
C ILE A 35 -4.92 -34.10 21.41
N SER A 36 -4.59 -34.89 20.39
CA SER A 36 -3.62 -35.99 20.49
C SER A 36 -2.24 -35.52 20.93
N THR A 37 -1.79 -34.33 20.52
CA THR A 37 -0.50 -33.76 20.95
C THR A 37 -0.48 -33.30 22.42
N THR A 38 -1.65 -33.15 23.06
CA THR A 38 -1.72 -32.71 24.48
C THR A 38 -1.30 -33.80 25.48
N GLY A 39 -1.00 -35.01 24.98
CA GLY A 39 -0.72 -36.20 25.80
C GLY A 39 -1.98 -36.82 26.39
N LEU A 40 -3.16 -36.47 25.85
CA LEU A 40 -4.48 -36.98 26.24
C LEU A 40 -5.28 -37.43 25.00
N LYS A 41 -4.60 -38.19 24.11
CA LYS A 41 -5.13 -38.64 22.82
C LYS A 41 -6.44 -39.42 22.89
N GLN A 42 -6.73 -40.06 24.02
CA GLN A 42 -7.99 -40.76 24.24
C GLN A 42 -9.23 -39.87 24.09
N TYR A 43 -9.07 -38.54 24.21
CA TYR A 43 -10.16 -37.59 24.01
C TYR A 43 -10.27 -37.06 22.58
N ALA A 44 -9.36 -37.39 21.67
CA ALA A 44 -9.44 -36.92 20.27
C ALA A 44 -10.78 -37.30 19.62
N ASN A 45 -11.20 -38.56 19.80
CA ASN A 45 -12.49 -39.06 19.31
C ASN A 45 -13.70 -38.30 19.90
N ALA A 46 -13.58 -37.75 21.10
CA ALA A 46 -14.64 -36.94 21.69
C ALA A 46 -14.81 -35.61 20.94
N PHE A 47 -13.72 -34.99 20.49
CA PHE A 47 -13.78 -33.77 19.68
C PHE A 47 -14.27 -34.06 18.24
N GLU A 48 -13.86 -35.20 17.67
CA GLU A 48 -14.36 -35.64 16.36
C GLU A 48 -15.85 -35.96 16.38
N GLY A 49 -16.29 -36.79 17.33
CA GLY A 49 -17.69 -37.20 17.45
C GLY A 49 -18.65 -36.05 17.74
N ASN A 50 -18.15 -34.96 18.34
CA ASN A 50 -18.92 -33.72 18.57
C ASN A 50 -18.77 -32.69 17.43
N ASN A 51 -18.09 -33.04 16.33
CA ASN A 51 -17.85 -32.17 15.17
C ASN A 51 -17.29 -30.80 15.58
N ILE A 52 -16.21 -30.81 16.37
CA ILE A 52 -15.52 -29.59 16.78
C ILE A 52 -14.53 -29.19 15.68
N ASP A 53 -14.94 -28.25 14.83
CA ASP A 53 -14.07 -27.57 13.86
C ASP A 53 -13.34 -26.37 14.50
N GLY A 54 -12.45 -25.72 13.75
CA GLY A 54 -11.71 -24.55 14.22
C GLY A 54 -12.59 -23.38 14.68
N LYS A 55 -13.72 -23.15 14.02
CA LYS A 55 -14.66 -22.08 14.39
C LYS A 55 -15.34 -22.36 15.74
N ARG A 56 -15.76 -23.61 15.97
CA ARG A 56 -16.33 -24.06 17.25
C ARG A 56 -15.26 -24.11 18.33
N PHE A 57 -14.06 -24.58 18.00
CA PHE A 57 -12.90 -24.63 18.88
C PHE A 57 -12.56 -23.24 19.47
N MET A 58 -12.63 -22.18 18.64
CA MET A 58 -12.42 -20.79 19.10
C MET A 58 -13.51 -20.28 20.06
N LYS A 59 -14.71 -20.88 20.02
CA LYS A 59 -15.84 -20.51 20.86
C LYS A 59 -16.04 -21.46 22.04
N LEU A 60 -15.20 -22.48 22.18
CA LEU A 60 -15.32 -23.45 23.26
C LEU A 60 -15.24 -22.76 24.63
N ASN A 61 -16.08 -23.22 25.54
CA ASN A 61 -16.08 -22.84 26.95
C ASN A 61 -15.72 -24.05 27.85
N SER A 62 -15.40 -23.80 29.12
CA SER A 62 -15.01 -24.86 30.06
C SER A 62 -16.10 -25.90 30.30
N ASN A 63 -17.37 -25.52 30.16
CA ASN A 63 -18.52 -26.37 30.44
C ASN A 63 -18.82 -27.36 29.31
N GLN A 64 -18.28 -27.15 28.12
CA GLN A 64 -18.43 -28.05 26.98
C GLN A 64 -17.54 -29.29 27.07
N LEU A 65 -16.40 -29.23 27.77
CA LEU A 65 -15.53 -30.40 27.97
C LEU A 65 -16.25 -31.57 28.67
N PRO A 66 -16.95 -31.38 29.81
CA PRO A 66 -17.70 -32.47 30.43
C PRO A 66 -18.89 -32.94 29.59
N GLN A 67 -19.54 -32.03 28.85
CA GLN A 67 -20.63 -32.39 27.92
C GLN A 67 -20.16 -33.31 26.78
N MET A 68 -18.89 -33.18 26.37
CA MET A 68 -18.26 -34.07 25.37
C MET A 68 -17.75 -35.39 25.98
N GLY A 69 -17.99 -35.66 27.26
CA GLY A 69 -17.56 -36.89 27.93
C GLY A 69 -16.19 -36.82 28.62
N ILE A 70 -15.59 -35.62 28.72
CA ILE A 70 -14.32 -35.41 29.43
C ILE A 70 -14.63 -35.08 30.89
N GLN A 71 -14.86 -36.08 31.73
CA GLN A 71 -15.33 -35.87 33.11
C GLN A 71 -14.20 -35.74 34.14
N GLN A 72 -12.99 -36.22 33.80
CA GLN A 72 -11.85 -36.18 34.72
C GLN A 72 -11.32 -34.75 34.90
N PHE A 73 -11.36 -34.23 36.13
CA PHE A 73 -11.05 -32.83 36.42
C PHE A 73 -9.65 -32.39 35.97
N ASP A 74 -8.63 -33.18 36.27
CA ASP A 74 -7.25 -32.86 35.87
C ASP A 74 -7.05 -32.89 34.36
N HIS A 75 -7.75 -33.80 33.67
CA HIS A 75 -7.73 -33.86 32.21
C HIS A 75 -8.42 -32.64 31.60
N MET A 76 -9.59 -32.26 32.11
CA MET A 76 -10.27 -31.03 31.70
C MET A 76 -9.37 -29.81 31.89
N LYS A 77 -8.73 -29.67 33.06
CA LYS A 77 -7.82 -28.56 33.36
C LYS A 77 -6.60 -28.54 32.44
N LYS A 78 -6.05 -29.70 32.08
CA LYS A 78 -4.91 -29.81 31.16
C LYS A 78 -5.30 -29.45 29.72
N ILE A 79 -6.39 -30.02 29.21
CA ILE A 79 -6.91 -29.74 27.87
C ILE A 79 -7.31 -28.27 27.75
N TRP A 80 -8.05 -27.74 28.73
CA TRP A 80 -8.51 -26.36 28.73
C TRP A 80 -7.37 -25.35 28.68
N ARG A 81 -6.28 -25.58 29.43
CA ARG A 81 -5.07 -24.74 29.36
C ARG A 81 -4.48 -24.71 27.95
N LYS A 82 -4.43 -25.84 27.27
CA LYS A 82 -3.92 -25.94 25.90
C LYS A 82 -4.86 -25.24 24.91
N ILE A 83 -6.17 -25.43 25.03
CA ILE A 83 -7.18 -24.73 24.22
C ILE A 83 -7.04 -23.21 24.41
N LYS A 84 -6.98 -22.72 25.65
CA LYS A 84 -6.81 -21.30 25.96
C LYS A 84 -5.54 -20.72 25.35
N SER A 85 -4.43 -21.45 25.43
CA SER A 85 -3.17 -21.02 24.81
C SER A 85 -3.31 -20.84 23.29
N ILE A 86 -4.02 -21.73 22.61
CA ILE A 86 -4.25 -21.63 21.16
C ILE A 86 -5.21 -20.48 20.83
N GLN A 87 -6.31 -20.36 21.57
CA GLN A 87 -7.26 -19.26 21.40
C GLN A 87 -6.56 -17.90 21.56
N GLU A 88 -5.65 -17.77 22.53
CA GLU A 88 -4.87 -16.55 22.75
C GLU A 88 -3.93 -16.24 21.59
N VAL A 89 -3.18 -17.23 21.10
CA VAL A 89 -2.28 -17.06 19.95
C VAL A 89 -3.07 -16.67 18.71
N CYS A 90 -4.21 -17.31 18.45
CA CYS A 90 -5.05 -16.98 17.31
C CYS A 90 -5.59 -15.55 17.42
N ARG A 91 -6.04 -15.13 18.60
CA ARG A 91 -6.53 -13.77 18.85
C ARG A 91 -5.44 -12.72 18.66
N LYS A 92 -4.23 -12.94 19.19
CA LYS A 92 -3.10 -12.03 19.00
C LYS A 92 -2.70 -11.94 17.53
N TYR A 93 -2.63 -13.08 16.85
CA TYR A 93 -2.36 -13.11 15.42
C TYR A 93 -3.42 -12.31 14.63
N GLU A 94 -4.71 -12.47 14.95
CA GLU A 94 -5.79 -11.69 14.33
C GLU A 94 -5.67 -10.16 14.60
N GLN A 95 -5.17 -9.77 15.77
CA GLN A 95 -4.95 -8.36 16.13
C GLN A 95 -3.69 -7.76 15.47
N GLU A 96 -2.59 -8.50 15.43
CA GLU A 96 -1.28 -8.05 14.93
C GLU A 96 -1.21 -8.09 13.39
N MET A 97 -1.78 -9.12 12.77
CA MET A 97 -1.82 -9.30 11.31
C MET A 97 -3.10 -8.75 10.67
N GLY A 98 -3.83 -7.85 11.35
CA GLY A 98 -5.13 -7.32 10.93
C GLY A 98 -5.22 -7.09 9.41
N ASP A 99 -6.37 -7.43 8.80
CA ASP A 99 -6.59 -7.61 7.36
C ASP A 99 -5.41 -7.19 6.45
N PRO A 100 -4.59 -8.15 5.98
CA PRO A 100 -3.44 -7.87 5.13
C PRO A 100 -3.79 -7.01 3.90
N GLU A 101 -5.03 -7.13 3.40
CA GLU A 101 -5.53 -6.35 2.28
C GLU A 101 -5.80 -4.90 2.67
N ALA A 102 -6.35 -4.65 3.86
CA ALA A 102 -6.51 -3.30 4.41
C ALA A 102 -5.15 -2.60 4.62
N GLN A 103 -4.12 -3.33 5.09
CA GLN A 103 -2.77 -2.77 5.25
C GLN A 103 -2.14 -2.39 3.91
N LEU A 104 -2.27 -3.26 2.90
CA LEU A 104 -1.79 -3.00 1.55
C LEU A 104 -2.49 -1.80 0.92
N ASN A 105 -3.82 -1.72 1.08
CA ASN A 105 -4.64 -0.60 0.58
C ASN A 105 -4.25 0.73 1.23
N LEU A 106 -4.00 0.74 2.55
CA LEU A 106 -3.51 1.94 3.24
C LEU A 106 -2.14 2.36 2.72
N HIS A 107 -1.24 1.40 2.49
CA HIS A 107 0.10 1.70 1.98
C HIS A 107 0.06 2.25 0.55
N ALA A 108 -0.76 1.64 -0.32
CA ALA A 108 -1.01 2.09 -1.68
C ALA A 108 -1.61 3.51 -1.71
N ALA A 109 -2.61 3.79 -0.85
CA ALA A 109 -3.20 5.12 -0.73
C ALA A 109 -2.17 6.19 -0.32
N ARG A 110 -1.23 5.84 0.57
CA ARG A 110 -0.14 6.73 1.02
C ARG A 110 0.87 7.02 -0.09
N ILE A 111 1.21 6.02 -0.91
CA ILE A 111 2.09 6.20 -2.07
C ILE A 111 1.42 7.09 -3.12
N GLN A 112 0.13 6.86 -3.40
CA GLN A 112 -0.63 7.67 -4.35
C GLN A 112 -0.79 9.13 -3.91
N SER A 113 -1.01 9.39 -2.62
CA SER A 113 -1.14 10.76 -2.10
C SER A 113 0.18 11.54 -2.21
N LEU A 114 1.31 10.89 -1.94
CA LEU A 114 2.64 11.48 -2.12
C LEU A 114 2.94 11.78 -3.60
N ALA A 115 2.54 10.90 -4.52
CA ALA A 115 2.72 11.11 -5.95
C ALA A 115 1.87 12.29 -6.48
N ARG A 116 0.59 12.35 -6.08
CA ARG A 116 -0.32 13.45 -6.48
C ARG A 116 0.18 14.82 -5.99
N GLY A 117 0.71 14.89 -4.77
CA GLY A 117 1.25 16.13 -4.22
C GLY A 117 2.48 16.66 -4.98
N LYS A 118 3.35 15.76 -5.47
CA LYS A 118 4.54 16.15 -6.26
C LYS A 118 4.15 16.66 -7.66
N ILE A 119 3.25 15.97 -8.34
CA ILE A 119 2.78 16.36 -9.69
C ILE A 119 2.08 17.73 -9.65
N SER A 120 1.22 17.96 -8.66
CA SER A 120 0.54 19.26 -8.51
C SER A 120 1.51 20.41 -8.26
N ARG A 121 2.56 20.20 -7.45
CA ARG A 121 3.59 21.24 -7.19
C ARG A 121 4.43 21.52 -8.42
N GLN A 122 4.86 20.50 -9.15
CA GLN A 122 5.62 20.67 -10.40
C GLN A 122 4.81 21.46 -11.44
N ARG A 123 3.53 21.12 -11.62
CA ARG A 123 2.66 21.86 -12.55
C ARG A 123 2.46 23.32 -12.17
N VAL A 124 2.35 23.62 -10.86
CA VAL A 124 2.26 25.01 -10.38
C VAL A 124 3.55 25.79 -10.68
N GLU A 125 4.71 25.17 -10.50
CA GLU A 125 6.00 25.81 -10.80
C GLU A 125 6.22 26.00 -12.31
N GLU A 126 5.80 25.05 -13.14
CA GLU A 126 5.79 25.20 -14.60
C GLU A 126 4.91 26.38 -15.04
N ILE A 127 3.68 26.46 -14.53
CA ILE A 127 2.76 27.58 -14.84
C ILE A 127 3.38 28.93 -14.44
N LYS A 128 4.02 29.01 -13.27
CA LYS A 128 4.72 30.24 -12.83
C LYS A 128 5.92 30.58 -13.71
N LYS A 129 6.65 29.57 -14.19
CA LYS A 129 7.78 29.76 -15.09
C LYS A 129 7.30 30.28 -16.46
N GLU A 130 6.31 29.65 -17.06
CA GLU A 130 5.72 30.07 -18.33
C GLU A 130 5.16 31.50 -18.26
N ARG A 131 4.51 31.86 -17.15
CA ARG A 131 4.02 33.24 -16.95
C ARG A 131 5.17 34.25 -16.94
N ARG A 132 6.25 33.97 -16.21
CA ARG A 132 7.43 34.85 -16.16
C ARG A 132 8.09 34.98 -17.54
N GLU A 133 8.21 33.89 -18.28
CA GLU A 133 8.77 33.91 -19.63
C GLU A 133 7.90 34.73 -20.59
N LYS A 134 6.57 34.60 -20.52
CA LYS A 134 5.65 35.44 -21.29
C LYS A 134 5.73 36.91 -20.92
N GLU A 135 5.79 37.23 -19.62
CA GLU A 135 5.95 38.62 -19.15
C GLU A 135 7.27 39.21 -19.66
N MET A 136 8.36 38.44 -19.63
CA MET A 136 9.65 38.86 -20.19
C MET A 136 9.61 39.10 -21.70
N LEU A 137 8.94 38.22 -22.46
CA LEU A 137 8.79 38.39 -23.91
C LEU A 137 8.00 39.65 -24.26
N ILE A 138 6.92 39.94 -23.52
CA ILE A 138 6.12 41.15 -23.72
C ILE A 138 6.98 42.39 -23.47
N LEU A 139 7.77 42.41 -22.39
CA LEU A 139 8.66 43.53 -22.09
C LEU A 139 9.74 43.71 -23.17
N GLN A 140 10.33 42.61 -23.65
CA GLN A 140 11.34 42.67 -24.71
C GLN A 140 10.74 43.17 -26.04
N GLU A 141 9.52 42.76 -26.37
CA GLU A 141 8.81 43.25 -27.56
C GLU A 141 8.48 44.74 -27.44
N GLN A 142 8.11 45.21 -26.25
CA GLN A 142 7.89 46.64 -25.97
C GLN A 142 9.18 47.44 -26.11
N GLU A 143 10.29 46.96 -25.54
CA GLU A 143 11.61 47.61 -25.66
C GLU A 143 12.06 47.70 -27.12
N LEU A 144 11.89 46.62 -27.90
CA LEU A 144 12.20 46.61 -29.33
C LEU A 144 11.39 47.66 -30.10
N LYS A 145 10.08 47.75 -29.84
CA LYS A 145 9.19 48.72 -30.48
C LYS A 145 9.54 50.15 -30.10
N GLU A 146 9.92 50.40 -28.85
CA GLU A 146 10.31 51.72 -28.36
C GLU A 146 11.64 52.18 -28.97
N GLU A 147 12.66 51.33 -28.97
CA GLU A 147 13.97 51.62 -29.58
C GLU A 147 13.82 51.85 -31.09
N ALA A 148 13.05 51.00 -31.80
CA ALA A 148 12.77 51.19 -33.22
C ALA A 148 12.04 52.51 -33.49
N LEU A 149 11.04 52.86 -32.67
CA LEU A 149 10.32 54.13 -32.79
C LEU A 149 11.25 55.34 -32.58
N ASN A 150 12.24 55.21 -31.68
CA ASN A 150 13.23 56.27 -31.46
C ASN A 150 14.12 56.45 -32.70
N LEU A 151 14.58 55.36 -33.32
CA LEU A 151 15.39 55.40 -34.54
C LEU A 151 14.64 56.01 -35.73
N VAL A 152 13.35 55.71 -35.90
CA VAL A 152 12.52 56.36 -36.95
C VAL A 152 12.41 57.87 -36.71
N LYS A 153 12.25 58.30 -35.45
CA LYS A 153 12.07 59.71 -35.09
C LYS A 153 13.36 60.53 -35.18
N GLU A 154 14.48 59.96 -34.76
CA GLU A 154 15.75 60.69 -34.61
C GLU A 154 16.68 60.52 -35.82
N GLU A 155 16.68 59.35 -36.46
CA GLU A 155 17.61 59.02 -37.55
C GLU A 155 16.90 58.95 -38.92
N GLY A 156 15.57 59.08 -38.96
CA GLY A 156 14.79 59.16 -40.21
C GLY A 156 14.71 57.86 -41.01
N LEU A 157 15.02 56.73 -40.37
CA LEU A 157 14.99 55.39 -40.96
C LEU A 157 13.56 54.96 -41.33
N THR A 158 13.45 54.06 -42.30
CA THR A 158 12.16 53.39 -42.56
C THR A 158 11.81 52.43 -41.42
N ALA A 159 10.53 52.12 -41.24
CA ALA A 159 10.07 51.30 -40.12
C ALA A 159 10.73 49.90 -40.08
N ASP A 160 11.00 49.31 -41.24
CA ASP A 160 11.62 47.99 -41.34
C ASP A 160 13.11 48.04 -40.97
N GLU A 161 13.84 49.06 -41.44
CA GLU A 161 15.26 49.26 -41.10
C GLU A 161 15.44 49.57 -39.61
N ALA A 162 14.55 50.38 -39.03
CA ALA A 162 14.59 50.73 -37.62
C ALA A 162 14.31 49.52 -36.69
N MET A 163 13.45 48.59 -37.09
CA MET A 163 13.20 47.36 -36.33
C MET A 163 14.41 46.41 -36.34
N GLU A 164 15.08 46.26 -37.49
CA GLU A 164 16.27 45.43 -37.61
C GLU A 164 17.45 46.01 -36.81
N GLU A 165 17.63 47.33 -36.86
CA GLU A 165 18.69 48.00 -36.12
C GLU A 165 18.46 48.01 -34.60
N ALA A 166 17.21 48.18 -34.15
CA ALA A 166 16.84 48.05 -32.74
C ALA A 166 17.14 46.64 -32.20
N ALA A 167 16.85 45.59 -32.97
CA ALA A 167 17.15 44.21 -32.58
C ALA A 167 18.65 43.98 -32.41
N LEU A 168 19.48 44.53 -33.30
CA LEU A 168 20.94 44.46 -33.22
C LEU A 168 21.48 45.23 -32.01
N LYS A 169 20.97 46.44 -31.74
CA LYS A 169 21.37 47.26 -30.58
C LYS A 169 21.03 46.56 -29.25
N ILE A 170 19.84 45.98 -29.13
CA ILE A 170 19.42 45.21 -27.94
C ILE A 170 20.29 43.94 -27.77
N GLN A 171 20.56 43.21 -28.86
CA GLN A 171 21.39 42.00 -28.82
C GLN A 171 22.86 42.30 -28.45
N GLN A 172 23.41 43.42 -28.92
CA GLN A 172 24.76 43.87 -28.56
C GLN A 172 24.85 44.28 -27.08
N ARG A 173 23.85 45.00 -26.55
CA ARG A 173 23.76 45.34 -25.11
C ARG A 173 23.69 44.09 -24.22
N ALA A 174 22.91 43.09 -24.64
CA ALA A 174 22.79 41.82 -23.91
C ALA A 174 24.10 41.00 -23.89
N ARG A 175 24.89 41.05 -24.98
CA ARG A 175 26.20 40.36 -25.07
C ARG A 175 27.29 41.07 -24.26
N GLY A 176 27.36 42.40 -24.32
CA GLY A 176 28.37 43.19 -23.57
C GLY A 176 28.26 43.10 -22.04
N MET A 177 27.12 42.66 -21.50
CA MET A 177 26.95 42.37 -20.06
C MET A 177 27.47 40.99 -19.63
N SER A 178 27.63 40.02 -20.54
CA SER A 178 28.12 38.68 -20.20
C SER A 178 29.65 38.61 -20.09
N ASP A 179 30.38 39.51 -20.75
CA ASP A 179 31.85 39.55 -20.73
C ASP A 179 32.45 40.22 -19.47
N ARG A 180 31.60 40.66 -18.52
CA ARG A 180 32.01 41.39 -17.30
C ARG A 180 31.80 40.62 -15.99
N LYS A 181 31.64 39.29 -16.04
CA LYS A 181 31.44 38.43 -14.87
C LYS A 181 32.64 37.55 -14.56
#